data_AF-A0A3D2XAY6-F1
#
_entry.id   AF-A0A3D2XAY6-F1
#
_cell.length_a   1.000
_cell.length_b   1.000
_cell.length_c   1.000
_cell.angle_alpha   90.00
_cell.angle_beta   90.00
_cell.angle_gamma   90.00
#
_symmetry.space_group_name_H-M   'P 1'
#
loop_
_entity.id
_entity.type
_entity.pdbx_description
1 polymer ?
#
loop_
_entity_poly.entity_id
_entity_poly.type
_entity_poly.pdbx_seq_one_letter_code
_entity_poly.pdbx_strand_id
1 'polypeptide(L)'
;MAIITSMQETINALNAIFEKHKNDRICVLGTTCCGKSTLQEQIPGTIDMDEALWPQLTKDEEAYICKKPWTSEIGSFTSKLVKERVSVKAGQPIFSLIILDCEVIVYLDISDELLAEHCKKRGSAFQDAKNVKDAIENGWNSQRKNNDKVFYYLNVTE
;
A
#
# COMPACT_ATOMS: atom_id res chain seq x y z
N MET A 1 1.99 12.80 28.98
CA MET A 1 1.18 11.70 28.43
C MET A 1 0.84 12.09 27.00
N ALA A 2 1.52 11.49 26.02
CA ALA A 2 1.29 11.82 24.61
C ALA A 2 -0.09 11.31 24.19
N ILE A 3 -0.85 12.19 23.55
CA ILE A 3 -2.10 11.84 22.86
C ILE A 3 -1.67 11.07 21.61
N ILE A 4 -1.56 9.76 21.73
CA ILE A 4 -1.39 8.79 20.64
C ILE A 4 -2.79 8.26 20.33
N THR A 5 -3.64 9.05 19.68
CA THR A 5 -5.04 8.63 19.41
C THR A 5 -5.26 8.26 17.94
N SER A 6 -4.60 8.95 17.01
CA SER A 6 -4.83 8.87 15.56
C SER A 6 -4.24 7.60 14.88
N MET A 7 -2.94 7.36 15.05
CA MET A 7 -2.27 6.17 14.50
C MET A 7 -2.78 4.87 15.15
N GLN A 8 -3.06 4.92 16.46
CA GLN A 8 -3.58 3.77 17.19
C GLN A 8 -4.99 3.37 16.70
N GLU A 9 -5.83 4.35 16.33
CA GLU A 9 -7.12 4.08 15.69
C GLU A 9 -6.95 3.35 14.36
N THR A 10 -6.00 3.77 13.53
CA THR A 10 -5.68 3.07 12.26
C THR A 10 -5.24 1.62 12.51
N ILE A 11 -4.35 1.40 13.49
CA ILE A 11 -3.88 0.06 13.87
C ILE A 11 -5.04 -0.81 14.37
N ASN A 12 -5.90 -0.26 15.23
CA ASN A 12 -7.05 -0.98 15.77
C ASN A 12 -8.04 -1.38 14.66
N ALA A 13 -8.30 -0.47 13.71
CA ALA A 13 -9.16 -0.74 12.58
C ALA A 13 -8.58 -1.84 11.67
N LEU A 14 -7.28 -1.78 11.37
CA LEU A 14 -6.59 -2.82 10.59
C LEU A 14 -6.65 -4.18 11.28
N ASN A 15 -6.33 -4.24 12.57
CA ASN A 15 -6.40 -5.50 13.35
C ASN A 15 -7.82 -6.08 13.37
N ALA A 16 -8.85 -5.25 13.51
CA ALA A 16 -10.24 -5.69 13.45
C ALA A 16 -10.61 -6.27 12.07
N ILE A 17 -10.14 -5.65 10.98
CA ILE A 17 -10.32 -6.16 9.61
C ILE A 17 -9.58 -7.49 9.45
N PHE A 18 -8.32 -7.57 9.88
CA PHE A 18 -7.49 -8.77 9.74
C PHE A 18 -8.06 -9.96 10.51
N GLU A 19 -8.55 -9.76 11.73
CA GLU A 19 -9.19 -10.85 12.50
C GLU A 19 -10.50 -11.30 11.84
N LYS A 20 -11.33 -10.35 11.38
CA LYS A 20 -12.58 -10.66 10.67
C LYS A 20 -12.33 -11.48 9.41
N HIS A 21 -11.23 -11.20 8.72
CA HIS A 21 -10.88 -11.77 7.42
C HIS A 21 -9.64 -12.67 7.48
N LYS A 22 -9.37 -13.32 8.63
CA LYS A 22 -8.14 -14.09 8.83
C LYS A 22 -7.91 -15.26 7.87
N ASN A 23 -8.98 -15.77 7.25
CA ASN A 23 -8.92 -16.85 6.26
C ASN A 23 -8.94 -16.33 4.82
N ASP A 24 -9.07 -15.03 4.62
CA ASP A 24 -9.08 -14.38 3.31
C ASP A 24 -7.69 -13.80 3.02
N ARG A 25 -7.38 -13.62 1.74
CA ARG A 25 -6.20 -12.87 1.30
C ARG A 25 -6.53 -11.38 1.38
N ILE A 26 -5.66 -10.61 2.02
CA ILE A 26 -5.88 -9.19 2.28
C ILE A 26 -4.78 -8.36 1.64
N CYS A 27 -5.15 -7.40 0.79
CA CYS A 27 -4.25 -6.40 0.22
C CYS A 27 -4.54 -5.02 0.83
N VAL A 28 -3.53 -4.43 1.48
CA VAL A 28 -3.60 -3.09 2.07
C VAL A 28 -2.88 -2.10 1.16
N LEU A 29 -3.64 -1.27 0.46
CA LEU A 29 -3.17 -0.26 -0.46
C LEU A 29 -2.89 1.05 0.25
N GLY A 30 -1.79 1.70 -0.09
CA GLY A 30 -1.57 3.09 0.31
C GLY A 30 -0.36 3.65 -0.42
N THR A 31 -0.36 4.94 -0.72
CA THR A 31 0.72 5.56 -1.52
C THR A 31 2.10 5.50 -0.85
N THR A 32 3.16 5.80 -1.59
CA THR A 32 4.49 6.04 -1.01
C THR A 32 4.41 7.11 0.07
N CYS A 33 5.18 6.97 1.14
CA CYS A 33 5.14 7.86 2.31
C CYS A 33 3.83 7.86 3.12
N CYS A 34 2.85 6.98 2.86
CA CYS A 34 1.60 6.94 3.66
C CYS A 34 1.71 6.22 5.02
N GLY A 35 2.92 5.84 5.46
CA GLY A 35 3.13 5.18 6.77
C GLY A 35 3.05 3.65 6.77
N LYS A 36 2.98 2.98 5.61
CA LYS A 36 2.89 1.49 5.53
C LYS A 36 3.97 0.77 6.34
N SER A 37 5.25 1.12 6.16
CA SER A 37 6.34 0.49 6.91
C SER A 37 6.19 0.71 8.43
N THR A 38 5.75 1.90 8.85
CA THR A 38 5.47 2.20 10.26
C THR A 38 4.32 1.37 10.83
N LEU A 39 3.30 1.08 10.02
CA LEU A 39 2.20 0.19 10.40
C LEU A 39 2.64 -1.27 10.45
N GLN A 40 3.46 -1.71 9.50
CA GLN A 40 3.99 -3.07 9.44
C GLN A 40 4.83 -3.41 10.68
N GLU A 41 5.68 -2.48 11.13
CA GLU A 41 6.47 -2.63 12.36
C GLU A 41 5.59 -2.84 13.61
N GLN A 42 4.37 -2.29 13.61
CA GLN A 42 3.44 -2.35 14.74
C GLN A 42 2.40 -3.47 14.62
N ILE A 43 2.23 -4.05 13.43
CA ILE A 43 1.25 -5.11 13.17
C ILE A 43 1.99 -6.37 12.68
N PRO A 44 2.37 -7.27 13.60
CA PRO A 44 3.15 -8.46 13.26
C PRO A 44 2.37 -9.40 12.33
N GLY A 45 3.08 -10.12 11.48
CA GLY A 45 2.48 -11.07 10.52
C GLY A 45 2.05 -10.45 9.20
N THR A 46 2.24 -9.14 9.03
CA THR A 46 2.06 -8.46 7.75
C THR A 46 3.32 -8.53 6.88
N ILE A 47 3.15 -8.47 5.57
CA ILE A 47 4.23 -8.53 4.57
C ILE A 47 4.29 -7.20 3.83
N ASP A 48 5.51 -6.72 3.54
CA ASP A 48 5.70 -5.62 2.61
C ASP A 48 5.89 -6.13 1.18
N MET A 49 5.20 -5.51 0.23
CA MET A 49 5.26 -5.89 -1.19
C MET A 49 6.67 -5.78 -1.76
N ASP A 50 7.43 -4.76 -1.36
CA ASP A 50 8.79 -4.54 -1.81
C ASP A 50 9.68 -5.67 -1.29
N GLU A 51 9.59 -6.03 0.00
CA GLU A 51 10.31 -7.17 0.58
C GLU A 51 10.01 -8.50 -0.15
N ALA A 52 8.77 -8.69 -0.61
CA ALA A 52 8.38 -9.85 -1.39
C ALA A 52 8.89 -9.79 -2.85
N LEU A 53 9.03 -8.59 -3.43
CA LEU A 53 9.39 -8.40 -4.83
C LEU A 53 10.90 -8.33 -5.07
N TRP A 54 11.64 -7.51 -4.31
CA TRP A 54 13.06 -7.18 -4.57
C TRP A 54 13.95 -8.40 -4.78
N PRO A 55 13.87 -9.48 -3.97
CA PRO A 55 14.71 -10.66 -4.16
C PRO A 55 14.51 -11.38 -5.49
N GLN A 56 13.42 -11.08 -6.20
CA GLN A 56 13.03 -11.69 -7.47
C GLN A 56 13.33 -10.80 -8.68
N LEU A 57 13.90 -9.61 -8.49
CA LEU A 57 14.21 -8.68 -9.56
C LEU A 57 15.60 -8.90 -10.14
N THR A 58 15.71 -8.68 -11.44
CA THR A 58 17.01 -8.49 -12.10
C THR A 58 17.49 -7.05 -11.92
N LYS A 59 18.80 -6.81 -12.02
CA LYS A 59 19.38 -5.46 -11.89
C LYS A 59 18.77 -4.43 -12.87
N ASP A 60 18.41 -4.87 -14.07
CA ASP A 60 17.80 -3.99 -15.08
C ASP A 60 16.36 -3.62 -14.70
N GLU A 61 15.60 -4.56 -14.12
CA GLU A 61 14.26 -4.31 -13.60
C GLU A 61 14.31 -3.34 -12.42
N GLU A 62 15.22 -3.58 -11.45
CA GLU A 62 15.46 -2.68 -10.32
C GLU A 62 15.80 -1.27 -10.80
N ALA A 63 16.75 -1.14 -11.72
CA ALA A 63 17.16 0.14 -12.26
C ALA A 63 16.03 0.84 -13.00
N TYR A 64 15.14 0.11 -13.67
CA TYR A 64 14.00 0.67 -14.37
C TYR A 64 12.93 1.21 -13.41
N ILE A 65 12.52 0.43 -12.40
CA ILE A 65 11.46 0.84 -11.46
C ILE A 65 11.89 1.97 -10.52
N CYS A 66 13.20 2.16 -10.33
CA CYS A 66 13.78 3.25 -9.55
C CYS A 66 13.93 4.57 -10.31
N LYS A 67 13.60 4.63 -11.62
CA LYS A 67 13.75 5.86 -12.41
C LYS A 67 12.88 7.00 -11.86
N LYS A 68 13.42 8.22 -11.97
CA LYS A 68 12.78 9.46 -11.55
C LYS A 68 12.74 10.46 -12.71
N PRO A 69 11.67 11.27 -12.86
CA PRO A 69 10.43 11.26 -12.06
C PRO A 69 9.60 9.98 -12.29
N TRP A 70 8.66 9.67 -11.38
CA TRP A 70 7.75 8.55 -11.58
C TRP A 70 6.81 8.82 -12.77
N THR A 71 6.62 7.82 -13.63
CA THR A 71 5.69 7.88 -14.77
C THR A 71 4.72 6.70 -14.76
N SER A 72 3.63 6.80 -15.53
CA SER A 72 2.64 5.73 -15.69
C SER A 72 3.21 4.49 -16.39
N GLU A 73 4.21 4.63 -17.26
CA GLU A 73 4.90 3.49 -17.86
C GLU A 73 5.70 2.72 -16.80
N ILE A 74 6.42 3.44 -15.93
CA ILE A 74 7.10 2.84 -14.77
C ILE A 74 6.07 2.12 -13.89
N GLY A 75 4.97 2.78 -13.53
CA GLY A 75 3.90 2.18 -12.74
C GLY A 75 3.30 0.91 -13.36
N SER A 76 3.07 0.92 -14.67
CA SER A 76 2.52 -0.23 -15.40
C SER A 76 3.49 -1.41 -15.41
N PHE A 77 4.77 -1.13 -15.62
CA PHE A 77 5.82 -2.15 -15.57
C PHE A 77 5.96 -2.75 -14.17
N THR A 78 6.03 -1.92 -13.13
CA THR A 78 6.06 -2.39 -11.73
C THR A 78 4.81 -3.22 -11.41
N SER A 79 3.62 -2.78 -11.85
CA SER A 79 2.37 -3.52 -11.65
C SER A 79 2.41 -4.91 -12.28
N LYS A 80 2.99 -5.04 -13.48
CA LYS A 80 3.17 -6.34 -14.14
C LYS A 80 4.07 -7.25 -13.31
N LEU A 81 5.25 -6.78 -12.92
CA LEU A 81 6.21 -7.58 -12.13
C LEU A 81 5.60 -8.06 -10.81
N VAL A 82 4.93 -7.16 -10.09
CA VAL A 82 4.29 -7.46 -8.81
C VAL A 82 3.19 -8.52 -8.99
N LYS A 83 2.33 -8.39 -9.99
CA LYS A 83 1.25 -9.37 -10.24
C LYS A 83 1.76 -10.74 -10.69
N GLU A 84 2.91 -10.79 -11.35
CA GLU A 84 3.53 -12.05 -11.78
C GLU A 84 4.27 -12.77 -10.65
N ARG A 85 4.81 -12.03 -9.67
CA ARG A 85 5.82 -12.55 -8.72
C ARG A 85 5.40 -12.49 -7.26
N VAL A 86 4.42 -11.66 -6.91
CA VAL A 86 3.95 -11.49 -5.53
C VAL A 86 2.57 -12.12 -5.40
N SER A 87 2.43 -13.00 -4.39
CA SER A 87 1.17 -13.67 -4.09
C SER A 87 0.72 -13.35 -2.67
N VAL A 88 -0.55 -12.97 -2.51
CA VAL A 88 -1.15 -12.72 -1.20
C VAL A 88 -1.58 -14.06 -0.59
N LYS A 89 -1.31 -14.25 0.71
CA LYS A 89 -1.68 -15.46 1.45
C LYS A 89 -2.68 -15.14 2.54
N ALA A 90 -3.59 -16.08 2.80
CA ALA A 90 -4.51 -15.98 3.94
C ALA A 90 -3.72 -15.91 5.25
N GLY A 91 -4.17 -15.07 6.18
CA GLY A 91 -3.49 -14.82 7.46
C GLY A 91 -2.19 -14.00 7.35
N GLN A 92 -1.81 -13.54 6.15
CA GLN A 92 -0.63 -12.70 5.92
C GLN A 92 -1.00 -11.48 5.05
N PRO A 93 -1.64 -10.44 5.63
CA PRO A 93 -1.99 -9.24 4.89
C PRO A 93 -0.73 -8.59 4.27
N ILE A 94 -0.85 -8.12 3.04
CA ILE A 94 0.27 -7.48 2.33
C ILE A 94 0.04 -5.98 2.17
N PHE A 95 1.00 -5.17 2.61
CA PHE A 95 1.05 -3.74 2.31
C PHE A 95 1.61 -3.52 0.92
N SER A 96 0.89 -2.78 0.08
CA SER A 96 1.17 -2.71 -1.36
C SER A 96 0.86 -1.33 -1.94
N LEU A 97 1.52 -1.04 -3.05
CA LEU A 97 1.19 0.08 -3.94
C LEU A 97 0.29 -0.37 -5.11
N ILE A 98 0.09 -1.67 -5.28
CA ILE A 98 -0.57 -2.30 -6.43
C ILE A 98 -1.65 -3.25 -5.93
N ILE A 99 -2.83 -3.19 -6.54
CA ILE A 99 -3.89 -4.17 -6.28
C ILE A 99 -3.44 -5.55 -6.75
N LEU A 100 -3.34 -6.46 -5.78
CA LEU A 100 -3.03 -7.87 -5.98
C LEU A 100 -4.32 -8.71 -6.00
N ASP A 101 -4.21 -9.95 -6.49
CA ASP A 101 -5.32 -10.89 -6.44
C ASP A 101 -5.62 -11.31 -4.99
N CYS A 102 -6.81 -10.97 -4.51
CA CYS A 102 -7.24 -11.13 -3.12
C CYS A 102 -8.76 -10.92 -2.99
N GLU A 103 -9.33 -11.40 -1.88
CA GLU A 103 -10.74 -11.24 -1.55
C GLU A 103 -11.05 -9.91 -0.85
N VAL A 104 -10.08 -9.36 -0.11
CA VAL A 104 -10.26 -8.16 0.71
C VAL A 104 -9.22 -7.10 0.35
N ILE A 105 -9.69 -5.89 0.06
CA ILE A 105 -8.83 -4.74 -0.22
C ILE A 105 -9.10 -3.63 0.79
N VAL A 106 -8.06 -3.14 1.45
CA VAL A 106 -8.09 -2.00 2.35
C VAL A 106 -7.37 -0.83 1.69
N TYR A 107 -8.01 0.31 1.49
CA TYR A 107 -7.34 1.53 1.04
C TYR A 107 -7.05 2.45 2.23
N LEU A 108 -5.77 2.79 2.38
CA LEU A 108 -5.25 3.79 3.31
C LEU A 108 -5.14 5.12 2.58
N ASP A 109 -6.08 6.01 2.84
CA ASP A 109 -6.06 7.38 2.34
C ASP A 109 -5.31 8.29 3.30
N ILE A 110 -4.46 9.16 2.76
CA ILE A 110 -3.66 10.12 3.50
C ILE A 110 -3.88 11.51 2.90
N SER A 111 -4.09 12.53 3.72
CA SER A 111 -4.30 13.90 3.21
C SER A 111 -3.05 14.42 2.50
N ASP A 112 -3.24 15.34 1.56
CA ASP A 112 -2.12 15.95 0.83
C ASP A 112 -1.16 16.69 1.77
N GLU A 113 -1.69 17.32 2.81
CA GLU A 113 -0.89 18.02 3.83
C GLU A 113 0.02 17.04 4.58
N LEU A 114 -0.54 15.96 5.12
CA LEU A 114 0.21 14.97 5.87
C LEU A 114 1.20 14.20 4.97
N LEU A 115 0.79 13.90 3.73
CA LEU A 115 1.65 13.28 2.73
C LEU A 115 2.84 14.18 2.38
N ALA A 116 2.63 15.49 2.23
CA ALA A 116 3.71 16.45 1.97
C ALA A 116 4.70 16.51 3.14
N GLU A 117 4.21 16.48 4.38
CA GLU A 117 5.06 16.40 5.57
C GLU A 117 5.89 15.12 5.60
N HIS A 118 5.29 13.97 5.30
CA HIS A 118 5.99 12.68 5.27
C HIS A 118 7.05 12.64 4.16
N CYS A 119 6.72 13.15 2.98
CA CYS A 119 7.65 13.25 1.87
C CYS A 119 8.85 14.13 2.24
N LYS A 120 8.60 15.28 2.88
CA LYS A 120 9.66 16.17 3.38
C LYS A 120 10.56 15.48 4.40
N LYS A 121 9.99 14.75 5.37
CA LYS A 121 10.76 13.99 6.38
C LYS A 121 11.62 12.89 5.75
N ARG A 122 11.15 12.25 4.67
CA ARG A 122 11.85 11.16 3.96
C ARG A 122 12.77 11.61 2.83
N GLY A 123 12.80 12.89 2.49
CA GLY A 123 13.56 13.39 1.33
C GLY A 123 12.99 12.94 -0.01
N SER A 124 11.70 12.57 -0.05
CA SER A 124 10.99 12.13 -1.25
C SER A 124 10.28 13.27 -1.94
N ALA A 125 10.12 13.20 -3.26
CA ALA A 125 9.33 14.17 -4.01
C ALA A 125 7.83 13.98 -3.73
N PHE A 126 7.17 15.02 -3.20
CA PHE A 126 5.72 15.01 -2.98
C PHE A 126 4.93 14.70 -4.26
N GLN A 127 5.36 15.26 -5.40
CA GLN A 127 4.69 15.04 -6.68
C GLN A 127 4.73 13.58 -7.12
N ASP A 128 5.83 12.86 -6.90
CA ASP A 128 5.89 11.42 -7.19
C ASP A 128 4.89 10.65 -6.32
N ALA A 129 4.83 10.96 -5.02
CA ALA A 129 3.90 10.31 -4.10
C ALA A 129 2.44 10.60 -4.47
N LYS A 130 2.15 11.81 -4.95
CA LYS A 130 0.82 12.19 -5.46
C LYS A 130 0.46 11.43 -6.74
N ASN A 131 1.37 11.34 -7.71
CA ASN A 131 1.14 10.57 -8.94
C ASN A 131 0.85 9.09 -8.63
N VAL A 132 1.56 8.50 -7.66
CA VAL A 132 1.31 7.12 -7.20
C VAL A 132 -0.04 7.01 -6.50
N LYS A 133 -0.42 7.99 -5.67
CA LYS A 133 -1.75 8.05 -5.03
C LYS A 133 -2.85 8.05 -6.08
N ASP A 134 -2.77 8.93 -7.07
CA ASP A 134 -3.74 9.02 -8.17
C ASP A 134 -3.86 7.68 -8.93
N ALA A 135 -2.74 6.99 -9.17
CA ALA A 135 -2.75 5.68 -9.82
C ALA A 135 -3.46 4.61 -8.98
N ILE A 136 -3.23 4.60 -7.65
CA ILE A 136 -3.91 3.70 -6.72
C ILE A 136 -5.41 3.98 -6.70
N GLU A 137 -5.82 5.24 -6.58
CA GLU A 137 -7.22 5.64 -6.51
C GLU A 137 -7.98 5.29 -7.78
N ASN A 138 -7.37 5.49 -8.94
CA ASN A 138 -7.94 5.07 -10.22
C ASN A 138 -8.15 3.55 -10.28
N GLY A 139 -7.15 2.77 -9.85
CA GLY A 139 -7.26 1.31 -9.77
C GLY A 139 -8.34 0.85 -8.79
N TRP A 140 -8.37 1.45 -7.60
CA TRP A 140 -9.36 1.19 -6.54
C TRP A 140 -10.79 1.48 -7.01
N ASN A 141 -11.02 2.66 -7.59
CA ASN A 141 -12.32 3.06 -8.11
C ASN A 141 -12.79 2.18 -9.28
N SER A 142 -11.87 1.68 -10.09
CA SER A 142 -12.19 0.72 -11.14
C SER A 142 -12.58 -0.64 -10.58
N GLN A 143 -11.85 -1.16 -9.59
CA GLN A 143 -12.12 -2.48 -8.99
C GLN A 143 -13.42 -2.49 -8.19
N ARG A 144 -13.75 -1.40 -7.50
CA ARG A 144 -14.99 -1.28 -6.71
C ARG A 144 -16.28 -1.38 -7.52
N LYS A 145 -16.21 -1.21 -8.84
CA LYS A 145 -17.35 -1.44 -9.74
C LYS A 145 -17.66 -2.93 -9.92
N ASN A 146 -16.71 -3.79 -9.59
CA ASN A 146 -16.86 -5.24 -9.58
C ASN A 146 -17.25 -5.68 -8.15
N ASN A 147 -18.37 -6.38 -8.02
CA ASN A 147 -18.93 -6.79 -6.72
C ASN A 147 -18.35 -8.11 -6.20
N ASP A 148 -17.13 -8.49 -6.60
CA ASP A 148 -16.49 -9.77 -6.27
C ASP A 148 -15.58 -9.71 -5.03
N LYS A 149 -15.34 -8.51 -4.48
CA LYS A 149 -14.40 -8.28 -3.37
C LYS A 149 -15.00 -7.44 -2.25
N VAL A 150 -14.41 -7.56 -1.06
CA VAL A 150 -14.72 -6.73 0.10
C VAL A 150 -13.78 -5.53 0.14
N PHE A 151 -14.34 -4.33 0.30
CA PHE A 151 -13.58 -3.08 0.26
C PHE A 151 -13.69 -2.33 1.59
N TYR A 152 -12.55 -1.93 2.14
CA TYR A 152 -12.42 -1.08 3.32
C TYR A 152 -11.70 0.21 2.97
N TYR A 153 -12.17 1.34 3.50
CA TYR A 153 -11.55 2.64 3.35
C TYR A 153 -11.18 3.16 4.74
N LEU A 154 -9.91 3.51 4.94
CA LEU A 154 -9.39 4.05 6.20
C LEU A 154 -8.64 5.35 5.92
N ASN A 155 -8.92 6.38 6.71
CA ASN A 155 -8.13 7.60 6.72
C ASN A 155 -6.95 7.42 7.68
N VAL A 156 -5.74 7.63 7.19
CA VAL A 156 -4.53 7.74 7.99
C VAL A 156 -4.54 9.10 8.67
N THR A 157 -4.45 9.09 9.99
CA THR A 157 -4.38 10.28 10.84
C THR A 157 -3.15 10.18 11.73
N GLU A 158 -2.52 11.33 12.02
CA GLU A 158 -1.39 11.47 12.95
C GLU A 158 -1.62 12.61 13.94
#